data_AF-A0A8C6PF00-F1
#
_entry.id   AF-A0A8C6PF00-F1
#
_cell.length_a   1.000
_cell.length_b   1.000
_cell.length_c   1.000
_cell.angle_alpha   90.00
_cell.angle_beta   90.00
_cell.angle_gamma   90.00
#
_symmetry.space_group_name_H-M   'P 1'
#
loop_
_entity.id
_entity.type
_entity.pdbx_description
1 polymer ?
#
loop_
_entity_poly.entity_id
_entity_poly.type
_entity_poly.pdbx_seq_one_letter_code
_entity_poly.pdbx_strand_id
1 'polypeptide(L)'
;GSCWHARLSSGATQSQIKTAYYKQSFIHHPDKNQGSTKANHRFSEISEAYAVLGNTSLRRRYDRGLLRHSDIQSAGRPTSKETKSRSTGSQQQQRVSRFSHVDGKPIFDFDAFYQAHYGEQLQRERVMRARRKQMEEMQKKINSRKQHTKIELVFAVLVMMAGVISLSLLKP
;
A
#
# COMPACT_ATOMS: atom_id res chain seq x y z
N GLY A 1 10.27 31.62 12.81
CA GLY A 1 10.11 31.06 11.45
C GLY A 1 10.74 29.69 11.44
N SER A 2 9.93 28.63 11.44
CA SER A 2 10.41 27.26 11.65
C SER A 2 10.81 26.62 10.32
N CYS A 3 12.07 26.20 10.22
CA CYS A 3 12.70 25.53 9.09
C CYS A 3 11.97 24.23 8.68
N TRP A 4 10.99 24.34 7.80
CA TRP A 4 10.41 23.19 7.07
C TRP A 4 11.20 22.83 5.79
N HIS A 5 12.23 23.61 5.45
CA HIS A 5 13.02 23.43 4.23
C HIS A 5 13.99 22.23 4.27
N ALA A 6 14.24 21.62 5.44
CA ALA A 6 15.41 20.75 5.62
C ALA A 6 15.18 19.24 5.39
N ARG A 7 13.97 18.76 5.09
CA ARG A 7 13.72 17.29 4.99
C ARG A 7 13.29 16.77 3.63
N LEU A 8 12.83 17.64 2.73
CA LEU A 8 12.65 17.34 1.32
C LEU A 8 13.60 18.27 0.59
N SER A 9 14.73 17.74 0.12
CA SER A 9 15.65 18.47 -0.75
C SER A 9 14.85 19.24 -1.79
N SER A 10 15.23 20.48 -2.10
CA SER A 10 14.54 21.36 -3.05
C SER A 10 14.25 20.70 -4.42
N GLY A 11 14.98 19.63 -4.77
CA GLY A 11 14.78 18.77 -5.92
C GLY A 11 13.83 17.57 -5.75
N ALA A 12 13.09 17.44 -4.64
CA ALA A 12 12.21 16.29 -4.39
C ALA A 12 11.16 16.15 -5.49
N THR A 13 10.93 14.94 -5.99
CA THR A 13 9.91 14.68 -7.02
C THR A 13 8.50 14.76 -6.42
N GLN A 14 7.49 14.98 -7.27
CA GLN A 14 6.09 15.07 -6.81
C GLN A 14 5.63 13.80 -6.09
N SER A 15 6.11 12.64 -6.53
CA SER A 15 5.86 11.35 -5.89
C SER A 15 6.46 11.31 -4.48
N GLN A 16 7.70 11.75 -4.30
CA GLN A 16 8.35 11.80 -2.99
C GLN A 16 7.65 12.74 -2.01
N ILE A 17 7.22 13.92 -2.46
CA ILE A 17 6.45 14.87 -1.64
C ILE A 17 5.14 14.24 -1.19
N LYS A 18 4.44 13.60 -2.12
CA LYS A 18 3.18 12.90 -1.85
C LYS A 18 3.38 11.74 -0.87
N THR A 19 4.41 10.92 -1.04
CA THR A 19 4.77 9.84 -0.11
C THR A 19 5.15 10.37 1.28
N ALA A 20 5.92 11.45 1.36
CA ALA A 20 6.32 12.05 2.62
C ALA A 20 5.12 12.63 3.38
N TYR A 21 4.22 13.33 2.67
CA TYR A 21 2.94 13.80 3.20
C TYR A 21 2.16 12.65 3.83
N TYR A 22 1.91 11.57 3.07
CA TYR A 22 1.15 10.43 3.59
C TYR A 22 1.79 9.78 4.82
N LYS A 23 3.11 9.58 4.82
CA LYS A 23 3.82 9.00 5.98
C LYS A 23 3.65 9.86 7.22
N GLN A 24 3.79 11.18 7.09
CA GLN A 24 3.70 12.10 8.22
C GLN A 24 2.26 12.29 8.70
N SER A 25 1.29 12.36 7.79
CA SER A 25 -0.13 12.41 8.12
C SER A 25 -0.61 11.17 8.87
N PHE A 26 -0.08 9.99 8.56
CA PHE A 26 -0.40 8.76 9.31
C PHE A 26 0.14 8.79 10.74
N ILE A 27 1.39 9.23 10.92
CA ILE A 27 2.04 9.31 12.24
C ILE A 27 1.30 10.30 13.14
N HIS A 28 0.90 11.44 12.59
CA HIS A 28 0.29 12.54 13.33
C HIS A 28 -1.24 12.60 13.20
N HIS A 29 -1.89 11.53 12.74
CA HIS A 29 -3.33 11.53 12.53
C HIS A 29 -4.08 11.80 13.85
N PRO A 30 -5.09 12.69 13.87
CA PRO A 30 -5.80 13.07 15.09
C PRO A 30 -6.52 11.88 15.75
N ASP A 31 -7.00 10.91 14.95
CA ASP A 31 -7.67 9.71 15.46
C ASP A 31 -6.75 8.80 16.30
N LYS A 32 -5.46 8.72 15.94
CA LYS A 32 -4.47 7.93 16.69
C LYS A 32 -3.82 8.71 17.83
N ASN A 33 -3.92 10.03 17.79
CA ASN A 33 -3.24 10.95 18.71
C ASN A 33 -4.25 11.87 19.42
N GLN A 34 -5.40 11.31 19.80
CA GLN A 34 -6.46 12.04 20.48
C GLN A 34 -5.91 12.65 21.78
N GLY A 35 -6.05 13.97 21.93
CA GLY A 35 -5.55 14.73 23.09
C GLY A 35 -4.12 15.27 22.95
N SER A 36 -3.36 14.92 21.90
CA SER A 36 -2.02 15.49 21.69
C SER A 36 -2.06 16.77 20.84
N THR A 37 -1.96 17.92 21.50
CA THR A 37 -1.87 19.24 20.84
C THR A 37 -0.68 19.34 19.87
N LYS A 38 0.43 18.68 20.21
CA LYS A 38 1.64 18.62 19.39
C LYS A 38 1.42 17.84 18.08
N ALA A 39 0.71 16.72 18.12
CA ALA A 39 0.38 15.96 16.91
C ALA A 39 -0.56 16.75 16.00
N ASN A 40 -1.56 17.41 16.58
CA ASN A 40 -2.49 18.27 15.83
C ASN A 40 -1.78 19.45 15.14
N HIS A 41 -0.89 20.14 15.86
CA HIS A 41 -0.07 21.22 15.28
C HIS A 41 0.78 20.71 14.12
N ARG A 42 1.47 19.58 14.30
CA ARG A 42 2.29 18.96 13.24
C ARG A 42 1.44 18.58 12.03
N PHE A 43 0.27 17.98 12.25
CA PHE A 43 -0.65 17.61 11.17
C PHE A 43 -1.11 18.83 10.36
N SER A 44 -1.40 19.95 11.03
CA SER A 44 -1.74 21.23 10.37
C SER A 44 -0.58 21.71 9.50
N GLU A 45 0.63 21.78 10.06
CA GLU A 45 1.83 22.22 9.33
C GLU A 45 2.13 21.33 8.11
N ILE A 46 1.98 20.02 8.24
CA ILE A 46 2.15 19.05 7.15
C ILE A 46 1.13 19.29 6.04
N SER A 47 -0.12 19.61 6.40
CA SER A 47 -1.21 19.86 5.46
C SER A 47 -1.02 21.16 4.70
N GLU A 48 -0.59 22.22 5.37
CA GLU A 48 -0.26 23.50 4.74
C GLU A 48 0.90 23.37 3.76
N ALA A 49 1.97 22.68 4.16
CA ALA A 49 3.12 22.43 3.30
C ALA A 49 2.72 21.66 2.03
N TYR A 50 1.84 20.65 2.16
CA TYR A 50 1.35 19.89 1.02
C TYR A 50 0.39 20.68 0.12
N ALA A 51 -0.38 21.64 0.65
CA ALA A 51 -1.22 22.50 -0.17
C ALA A 51 -0.40 23.31 -1.20
N VAL A 52 0.83 23.71 -0.82
CA VAL A 52 1.75 24.44 -1.69
C VAL A 52 2.58 23.50 -2.57
N LEU A 53 3.22 22.50 -1.96
CA LEU A 53 4.18 21.62 -2.66
C LEU A 53 3.50 20.48 -3.44
N GLY A 54 2.23 20.20 -3.14
CA GLY A 54 1.42 19.16 -3.79
C GLY A 54 0.97 19.53 -5.20
N ASN A 55 0.86 20.83 -5.52
CA ASN A 55 0.49 21.31 -6.84
C ASN A 55 1.72 21.86 -7.56
N THR A 56 2.03 21.31 -8.74
CA THR A 56 3.19 21.71 -9.53
C THR A 56 3.16 23.21 -9.90
N SER A 57 1.98 23.81 -10.11
CA SER A 57 1.88 25.25 -10.40
C SER A 57 2.15 26.11 -9.17
N LEU A 58 1.62 25.72 -8.00
CA LEU A 58 1.86 26.41 -6.74
C LEU A 58 3.32 26.26 -6.30
N ARG A 59 3.88 25.06 -6.43
CA ARG A 59 5.30 24.80 -6.16
C ARG A 59 6.21 25.65 -7.04
N ARG A 60 5.95 25.72 -8.36
CA ARG A 60 6.74 26.60 -9.25
C ARG A 60 6.66 28.07 -8.84
N ARG A 61 5.50 28.54 -8.36
CA ARG A 61 5.35 29.91 -7.86
C ARG A 61 6.06 30.10 -6.52
N TYR A 62 5.99 29.11 -5.63
CA TYR A 62 6.71 29.07 -4.37
C TYR A 62 8.22 29.14 -4.57
N ASP A 63 8.75 28.28 -5.45
CA ASP A 63 10.18 28.20 -5.79
C ASP A 63 10.69 29.52 -6.42
N ARG A 64 9.81 30.27 -7.08
CA ARG A 64 10.12 31.59 -7.67
C ARG A 64 9.88 32.78 -6.73
N GLY A 65 9.41 32.54 -5.50
CA GLY A 65 9.05 33.60 -4.55
C GLY A 65 7.82 34.43 -4.95
N LEU A 66 7.03 33.96 -5.93
CA LEU A 66 5.86 34.66 -6.47
C LEU A 66 4.54 34.22 -5.81
N LEU A 67 4.60 33.32 -4.82
CA LEU A 67 3.41 32.77 -4.20
C LEU A 67 2.76 33.79 -3.25
N ARG A 68 1.50 34.15 -3.52
CA ARG A 68 0.69 34.99 -2.63
C ARG A 68 -0.25 34.13 -1.79
N HIS A 69 -0.62 34.61 -0.60
CA HIS A 69 -1.59 33.91 0.26
C HIS A 69 -2.96 33.67 -0.43
N SER A 70 -3.37 34.54 -1.37
CA SER A 70 -4.58 34.38 -2.17
C SER A 70 -4.56 33.13 -3.06
N ASP A 71 -3.38 32.75 -3.56
CA ASP A 71 -3.20 31.62 -4.46
C ASP A 71 -3.46 30.27 -3.78
N ILE A 72 -3.16 30.21 -2.49
CA ILE A 72 -3.32 29.01 -1.65
C ILE A 72 -4.81 28.81 -1.32
N GLN A 73 -5.55 29.90 -1.06
CA GLN A 73 -6.99 29.84 -0.78
C GLN A 73 -7.81 29.44 -2.01
N SER A 74 -7.45 29.92 -3.21
CA SER A 74 -8.13 29.53 -4.46
C SER A 74 -7.90 28.07 -4.84
N ALA A 75 -6.80 27.45 -4.40
CA ALA A 75 -6.51 26.05 -4.69
C ALA A 75 -7.31 25.06 -3.81
N GLY A 76 -7.75 25.49 -2.62
CA GLY A 76 -8.54 24.67 -1.69
C GLY A 76 -10.05 24.67 -1.97
N ARG A 77 -10.53 25.57 -2.83
CA ARG A 77 -11.94 25.68 -3.19
C ARG A 77 -12.18 24.93 -4.50
N PRO A 78 -12.84 23.76 -4.52
CA PRO A 78 -13.31 23.20 -5.77
C PRO A 78 -14.22 24.26 -6.40
N THR A 79 -13.79 24.79 -7.54
CA THR A 79 -14.63 25.65 -8.36
C THR A 79 -15.85 24.82 -8.78
N SER A 80 -16.94 24.98 -8.04
CA SER A 80 -18.28 24.66 -8.53
C SER A 80 -18.55 25.66 -9.65
N LYS A 81 -18.05 25.34 -10.85
CA LYS A 81 -18.44 26.02 -12.07
C LYS A 81 -19.90 25.64 -12.31
N GLU A 82 -20.75 26.48 -11.77
CA GLU A 82 -22.18 26.59 -12.00
C GLU A 82 -22.44 26.41 -13.50
N THR A 83 -22.98 25.24 -13.86
CA THR A 83 -23.45 24.99 -15.22
C THR A 83 -24.94 24.73 -15.08
N LYS A 84 -25.71 25.67 -15.62
CA LYS A 84 -27.17 25.66 -15.69
C LYS A 84 -27.71 24.28 -16.04
N SER A 85 -28.72 23.91 -15.27
CA SER A 85 -29.61 22.77 -15.47
C SER A 85 -30.13 22.65 -16.91
N ARG A 86 -29.83 21.53 -17.54
CA ARG A 86 -30.71 20.92 -18.54
C ARG A 86 -30.58 19.40 -18.46
N SER A 87 -31.70 18.76 -18.17
CA SER A 87 -31.88 17.32 -18.06
C SER A 87 -31.48 16.61 -19.36
N THR A 88 -30.98 15.37 -19.24
CA THR A 88 -31.41 14.15 -19.95
C THR A 88 -30.27 13.10 -19.94
N GLY A 89 -30.58 11.86 -19.52
CA GLY A 89 -30.02 10.66 -20.13
C GLY A 89 -28.70 10.08 -19.60
N SER A 90 -28.85 8.95 -18.89
CA SER A 90 -28.02 7.72 -18.94
C SER A 90 -26.55 7.69 -18.46
N GLN A 91 -26.32 6.67 -17.63
CA GLN A 91 -25.06 5.98 -17.31
C GLN A 91 -23.97 6.82 -16.65
N GLN A 92 -23.88 6.71 -15.31
CA GLN A 92 -22.73 7.26 -14.58
C GLN A 92 -22.09 6.21 -13.69
N GLN A 93 -21.03 5.65 -14.27
CA GLN A 93 -19.94 4.95 -13.64
C GLN A 93 -19.57 5.59 -12.30
N GLN A 94 -19.55 4.79 -11.24
CA GLN A 94 -19.24 5.19 -9.87
C GLN A 94 -17.89 5.91 -9.81
N ARG A 95 -17.94 7.24 -9.84
CA ARG A 95 -16.86 8.09 -9.37
C ARG A 95 -16.80 7.89 -7.86
N VAL A 96 -15.86 7.05 -7.41
CA VAL A 96 -15.54 6.88 -5.99
C VAL A 96 -15.37 8.26 -5.38
N SER A 97 -16.30 8.64 -4.51
CA SER A 97 -16.29 9.95 -3.84
C SER A 97 -15.00 10.05 -3.05
N ARG A 98 -14.08 10.91 -3.49
CA ARG A 98 -12.76 11.10 -2.85
C ARG A 98 -12.84 11.84 -1.50
N PHE A 99 -14.04 12.14 -1.03
CA PHE A 99 -14.30 12.89 0.20
C PHE A 99 -15.45 12.22 0.96
N SER A 100 -15.20 11.91 2.22
CA SER A 100 -16.22 11.52 3.20
C SER A 100 -16.69 12.77 3.95
N HIS A 101 -17.94 12.77 4.39
CA HIS A 101 -18.54 13.93 5.06
C HIS A 101 -18.82 13.55 6.51
N VAL A 102 -18.16 14.24 7.44
CA VAL A 102 -18.48 14.22 8.88
C VAL A 102 -18.88 15.65 9.24
N ASP A 103 -20.07 15.82 9.81
CA ASP A 103 -20.66 17.13 10.18
C ASP A 103 -20.69 18.16 9.04
N GLY A 104 -21.02 17.70 7.82
CA GLY A 104 -21.20 18.58 6.65
C GLY A 104 -19.91 19.22 6.11
N LYS A 105 -18.75 18.91 6.69
CA LYS A 105 -17.44 19.35 6.19
C LYS A 105 -16.83 18.23 5.33
N PRO A 106 -16.40 18.52 4.08
CA PRO A 106 -15.71 17.53 3.28
C PRO A 106 -14.36 17.21 3.93
N ILE A 107 -14.23 16.01 4.49
CA ILE A 107 -12.98 15.47 5.03
C ILE A 107 -12.32 14.60 3.96
N PHE A 108 -11.00 14.72 3.83
CA PHE A 108 -10.23 13.88 2.93
C PHE A 108 -10.14 12.46 3.49
N ASP A 109 -10.69 11.49 2.75
CA ASP A 109 -10.74 10.09 3.15
C ASP A 109 -9.42 9.37 2.82
N PHE A 110 -8.51 9.36 3.79
CA PHE A 110 -7.20 8.72 3.64
C PHE A 110 -7.28 7.21 3.45
N ASP A 111 -8.23 6.53 4.10
CA ASP A 111 -8.37 5.08 4.00
C ASP A 111 -8.88 4.68 2.62
N ALA A 112 -9.88 5.39 2.10
CA ALA A 112 -10.38 5.17 0.75
C ALA A 112 -9.29 5.45 -0.30
N PHE A 113 -8.51 6.52 -0.16
CA PHE A 113 -7.40 6.80 -1.06
C PHE A 113 -6.28 5.73 -0.97
N TYR A 114 -5.89 5.33 0.24
CA TYR A 114 -4.82 4.37 0.46
C TYR A 114 -5.20 2.98 -0.07
N GLN A 115 -6.44 2.56 0.16
CA GLN A 115 -6.98 1.32 -0.43
C GLN A 115 -7.07 1.42 -1.96
N ALA A 116 -7.53 2.54 -2.51
CA ALA A 116 -7.60 2.70 -3.96
C ALA A 116 -6.22 2.70 -4.63
N HIS A 117 -5.18 3.21 -3.95
CA HIS A 117 -3.86 3.40 -4.55
C HIS A 117 -2.83 2.30 -4.22
N TYR A 118 -2.99 1.59 -3.11
CA TYR A 118 -2.10 0.51 -2.67
C TYR A 118 -2.82 -0.83 -2.39
N GLY A 119 -4.15 -0.84 -2.42
CA GLY A 119 -4.95 -2.03 -2.10
C GLY A 119 -4.68 -3.19 -3.05
N GLU A 120 -4.55 -2.93 -4.36
CA GLU A 120 -4.29 -3.99 -5.36
C GLU A 120 -2.92 -4.66 -5.15
N GLN A 121 -1.89 -3.88 -4.76
CA GLN A 121 -0.57 -4.41 -4.44
C GLN A 121 -0.60 -5.27 -3.17
N LEU A 122 -1.26 -4.81 -2.11
CA LEU A 122 -1.40 -5.56 -0.86
C LEU A 122 -2.18 -6.86 -1.05
N GLN A 123 -3.24 -6.81 -1.86
CA GLN A 123 -4.02 -7.99 -2.22
C GLN A 123 -3.18 -8.99 -3.02
N ARG A 124 -2.44 -8.54 -4.04
CA ARG A 124 -1.49 -9.38 -4.77
C ARG A 124 -0.46 -10.03 -3.85
N GLU A 125 0.12 -9.28 -2.92
CA GLU A 125 1.09 -9.81 -1.97
C GLU A 125 0.49 -10.89 -1.07
N ARG A 126 -0.73 -10.69 -0.56
CA ARG A 126 -1.46 -11.68 0.24
C ARG A 126 -1.74 -12.96 -0.58
N VAL A 127 -2.20 -12.82 -1.82
CA VAL A 127 -2.47 -13.95 -2.72
C VAL A 127 -1.19 -14.71 -3.04
N MET A 128 -0.09 -14.02 -3.33
CA MET A 128 1.20 -14.64 -3.62
C MET A 128 1.74 -15.39 -2.40
N ARG A 129 1.61 -14.83 -1.18
CA ARG A 129 1.96 -15.52 0.06
C ARG A 129 1.12 -16.77 0.29
N ALA A 130 -0.19 -16.70 0.04
CA ALA A 130 -1.09 -17.84 0.16
C ALA A 130 -0.71 -18.95 -0.85
N ARG A 131 -0.51 -18.59 -2.12
CA ARG A 131 -0.03 -19.52 -3.16
C ARG A 131 1.32 -20.15 -2.81
N ARG A 132 2.27 -19.36 -2.31
CA ARG A 132 3.59 -19.85 -1.90
C ARG A 132 3.48 -20.90 -0.79
N LYS A 133 2.65 -20.65 0.23
CA LYS A 133 2.39 -21.63 1.29
C LYS A 133 1.75 -22.91 0.74
N GLN A 134 0.76 -22.79 -0.15
CA GLN A 134 0.15 -23.96 -0.80
C GLN A 134 1.17 -24.78 -1.60
N MET A 135 2.07 -24.12 -2.34
CA MET A 135 3.13 -24.80 -3.07
C MET A 135 4.13 -25.48 -2.13
N GLU A 136 4.52 -24.84 -1.03
CA GLU A 136 5.41 -25.42 -0.02
C GLU A 136 4.78 -26.67 0.64
N GLU A 137 3.49 -26.62 0.98
CA GLU A 137 2.75 -27.77 1.51
C GLU A 137 2.64 -28.90 0.50
N MET A 138 2.32 -28.59 -0.76
CA MET A 138 2.26 -29.56 -1.84
C MET A 138 3.65 -30.19 -2.08
N GLN A 139 4.71 -29.39 -2.05
CA GLN A 139 6.08 -29.86 -2.20
C GLN A 139 6.49 -30.78 -1.05
N LYS A 140 6.12 -30.45 0.20
CA LYS A 140 6.35 -31.33 1.35
C LYS A 140 5.62 -32.66 1.20
N LYS A 141 4.35 -32.66 0.76
CA LYS A 141 3.58 -33.90 0.49
C LYS A 141 4.21 -34.73 -0.63
N ILE A 142 4.68 -34.09 -1.70
CA ILE A 142 5.39 -34.78 -2.79
C ILE A 142 6.69 -35.37 -2.26
N ASN A 143 7.47 -34.61 -1.50
CA ASN A 143 8.73 -35.09 -0.94
C ASN A 143 8.50 -36.24 0.05
N SER A 144 7.49 -36.18 0.92
CA SER A 144 7.18 -37.28 1.85
C SER A 144 6.74 -38.55 1.13
N ARG A 145 5.89 -38.44 0.10
CA ARG A 145 5.55 -39.59 -0.77
C ARG A 145 6.78 -40.18 -1.46
N LYS A 146 7.68 -39.33 -1.97
CA LYS A 146 8.96 -39.76 -2.54
C LYS A 146 9.86 -40.43 -1.49
N GLN A 147 9.86 -39.96 -0.25
CA GLN A 147 10.62 -40.59 0.84
C GLN A 147 10.06 -41.97 1.17
N HIS A 148 8.74 -42.10 1.35
CA HIS A 148 8.12 -43.40 1.57
C HIS A 148 8.43 -44.40 0.45
N THR A 149 8.24 -44.00 -0.81
CA THR A 149 8.54 -44.87 -1.96
C THR A 149 10.02 -45.24 -2.08
N LYS A 150 10.95 -44.33 -1.73
CA LYS A 150 12.37 -44.65 -1.65
C LYS A 150 12.68 -45.64 -0.53
N ILE A 151 12.09 -45.45 0.65
CA ILE A 151 12.29 -46.35 1.80
C ILE A 151 11.78 -47.75 1.46
N GLU A 152 10.59 -47.86 0.87
CA GLU A 152 10.02 -49.12 0.37
C GLU A 152 10.97 -49.82 -0.63
N LEU A 153 11.49 -49.08 -1.61
CA LEU A 153 12.43 -49.63 -2.59
C LEU A 153 13.73 -50.16 -1.93
N VAL A 154 14.31 -49.38 -1.01
CA VAL A 154 15.54 -49.78 -0.30
C VAL A 154 15.29 -51.04 0.54
N PHE A 155 14.15 -51.11 1.24
CA PHE A 155 13.78 -52.29 2.02
C PHE A 155 13.59 -53.52 1.15
N ALA A 156 12.87 -53.40 0.03
CA ALA A 156 12.67 -54.49 -0.92
C ALA A 156 14.01 -55.03 -1.47
N VAL A 157 14.95 -54.14 -1.81
CA VAL A 157 16.29 -54.54 -2.27
C VAL A 157 17.07 -55.26 -1.16
N LEU A 158 17.00 -54.78 0.08
CA LEU A 158 17.67 -55.45 1.22
C LEU A 158 17.12 -56.86 1.47
N VAL A 159 15.79 -57.03 1.42
CA VAL A 159 15.14 -58.36 1.58
C VAL A 159 15.57 -59.31 0.45
N MET A 160 15.60 -58.83 -0.80
CA MET A 160 16.06 -59.63 -1.95
C MET A 160 17.52 -60.05 -1.79
N MET A 161 18.41 -59.13 -1.40
CA MET A 161 19.83 -59.45 -1.18
C MET A 161 20.03 -60.46 -0.04
N ALA A 162 19.30 -60.31 1.07
CA ALA A 162 19.33 -61.26 2.16
C ALA A 162 18.87 -62.66 1.70
N GLY A 163 17.79 -62.74 0.91
CA GLY A 163 17.28 -63.99 0.35
C GLY A 163 18.31 -64.69 -0.55
N VAL A 164 19.03 -63.95 -1.39
CA VAL A 164 20.10 -64.50 -2.24
C VAL A 164 21.26 -65.04 -1.40
N ILE A 165 21.66 -64.32 -0.34
CA ILE A 165 22.72 -64.78 0.58
C ILE A 165 22.26 -66.05 1.32
N SER A 166 21.04 -66.08 1.85
CA SER A 166 20.49 -67.26 2.52
C SER A 166 20.40 -68.47 1.58
N LEU A 167 19.97 -68.29 0.32
CA LEU A 167 19.95 -69.35 -0.70
C LEU A 167 21.36 -69.84 -1.07
N SER A 168 22.35 -68.95 -1.02
CA SER A 168 23.75 -69.30 -1.31
C SER A 168 24.41 -70.09 -0.18
N LEU A 169 23.99 -69.85 1.07
CA LEU A 169 24.45 -70.61 2.25
C LEU A 169 23.76 -71.97 2.40
N LEU A 170 22.62 -72.18 1.73
CA LEU A 170 21.86 -73.44 1.78
C LEU A 170 22.21 -74.41 0.64
N LYS A 171 23.09 -74.02 -0.28
CA LYS A 171 23.64 -74.92 -1.31
C LYS A 171 24.83 -75.68 -0.71
N PRO A 172 24.75 -77.03 -0.61
CA PRO A 172 25.80 -77.86 -0.04
C PRO A 172 27.04 -77.93 -0.92
#